data_AF-A0AAN8IGY5-F1
#
_entry.id   AF-A0AAN8IGY5-F1
#
_cell.length_a   1.000
_cell.length_b   1.000
_cell.length_c   1.000
_cell.angle_alpha   90.00
_cell.angle_beta   90.00
_cell.angle_gamma   90.00
#
_symmetry.space_group_name_H-M   'P 1'
#
loop_
_entity.id
_entity.type
_entity.pdbx_description
1 polymer ?
#
loop_
_entity_poly.entity_id
_entity_poly.type
_entity_poly.pdbx_seq_one_letter_code
_entity_poly.pdbx_strand_id
1 'polypeptide(L)'
;MIYEVPATATVIEMMTQGLSAYLILFYMGLVAAFLNVPVIYVLLRSPKLRADSKLLVSLALGDMINCLALCMLGYFRYNLYSVSLKSYMVPVETPRTCAARTHMWLRLVGNVWPPTVTLLMGVERTLACWAPVFYLAHLSKK
;
A
#
# COMPACT_ATOMS: atom_id res chain seq x y z
N MET A 1 16.13 -19.36 11.53
CA MET A 1 15.87 -19.98 12.84
C MET A 1 14.94 -19.06 13.59
N ILE A 2 13.73 -19.52 13.89
CA ILE A 2 12.75 -18.79 14.71
C ILE A 2 12.97 -19.32 16.13
N TYR A 3 13.20 -18.43 17.09
CA TYR A 3 13.29 -18.82 18.50
C TYR A 3 12.23 -18.05 19.28
N GLU A 4 11.64 -18.72 20.26
CA GLU A 4 10.57 -18.16 21.09
C GLU A 4 11.17 -17.59 22.37
N VAL A 5 10.79 -16.36 22.71
CA VAL A 5 11.23 -15.68 23.93
C VAL A 5 10.00 -15.38 24.79
N PRO A 6 10.05 -15.61 26.11
CA PRO A 6 8.95 -15.28 27.00
C PRO A 6 8.65 -13.78 26.96
N ALA A 7 7.36 -13.43 26.83
CA ALA A 7 6.93 -12.05 26.76
C ALA A 7 7.02 -11.37 28.13
N THR A 8 7.75 -10.26 28.22
CA THR A 8 7.75 -9.38 29.41
C THR A 8 6.42 -8.62 29.50
N ALA A 9 5.94 -8.28 30.70
CA ALA A 9 4.67 -7.57 30.90
C ALA A 9 4.53 -6.27 30.08
N THR A 10 5.62 -5.53 29.90
CA THR A 10 5.67 -4.32 29.06
C THR A 10 5.44 -4.63 27.58
N VAL A 11 5.96 -5.75 27.08
CA VAL A 11 5.77 -6.19 25.69
C VAL A 11 4.32 -6.59 25.46
N ILE A 12 3.68 -7.24 26.43
CA ILE A 12 2.27 -7.63 26.36
C ILE A 12 1.35 -6.41 26.28
N GLU A 13 1.63 -5.36 27.05
CA GLU A 13 0.86 -4.11 27.01
C GLU A 13 1.00 -3.42 25.64
N MET A 14 2.23 -3.30 25.13
CA MET A 14 2.52 -2.76 23.79
C MET A 14 1.86 -3.59 22.68
N MET A 15 1.83 -4.92 22.83
CA MET A 15 1.17 -5.81 21.88
C MET A 15 -0.35 -5.63 21.88
N THR A 16 -0.95 -5.43 23.05
CA THR A 16 -2.39 -5.22 23.19
C THR A 16 -2.82 -3.89 22.54
N GLN A 17 -2.06 -2.82 22.75
CA GLN A 17 -2.29 -1.54 22.07
C GLN A 17 -2.04 -1.63 20.56
N GLY A 18 -1.02 -2.37 20.12
CA GLY A 18 -0.73 -2.58 18.71
C GLY A 18 -1.84 -3.37 17.99
N LEU A 19 -2.51 -4.29 18.68
CA LEU A 19 -3.56 -5.14 18.10
C LEU A 19 -4.74 -4.31 17.55
N SER A 20 -5.22 -3.33 18.30
CA SER A 20 -6.33 -2.46 17.88
C SER A 20 -5.93 -1.60 16.68
N ALA A 21 -4.69 -1.09 16.66
CA ALA A 21 -4.18 -0.34 15.51
C ALA A 21 -4.13 -1.21 14.25
N TYR A 22 -3.58 -2.43 14.30
CA TYR A 22 -3.53 -3.31 13.12
C TYR A 22 -4.89 -3.72 12.61
N LEU A 23 -5.87 -3.88 13.50
CA LEU A 23 -7.26 -4.13 13.13
C LEU A 23 -7.85 -2.93 12.38
N ILE A 24 -7.64 -1.70 12.86
CA ILE A 24 -8.06 -0.48 12.14
C ILE A 24 -7.40 -0.41 10.76
N LEU A 25 -6.09 -0.66 10.67
CA LEU A 25 -5.38 -0.68 9.38
C LEU A 25 -5.95 -1.71 8.41
N PHE A 26 -6.34 -2.89 8.89
CA PHE A 26 -6.98 -3.92 8.07
C PHE A 26 -8.32 -3.43 7.50
N TYR A 27 -9.20 -2.88 8.34
CA TYR A 27 -10.50 -2.35 7.87
C TYR A 27 -10.34 -1.17 6.93
N MET A 28 -9.45 -0.23 7.24
CA MET A 28 -9.16 0.92 6.38
C MET A 28 -8.62 0.49 5.01
N GLY A 29 -7.70 -0.49 4.98
CA GLY A 29 -7.20 -1.06 3.74
C GLY A 29 -8.30 -1.74 2.92
N LEU A 30 -9.24 -2.45 3.58
CA LEU A 30 -10.32 -3.16 2.90
C LEU A 30 -11.34 -2.19 2.30
N VAL A 31 -11.73 -1.15 3.05
CA VAL A 31 -12.63 -0.10 2.57
C VAL A 31 -11.99 0.66 1.41
N ALA A 32 -10.71 1.03 1.52
CA ALA A 32 -9.99 1.73 0.46
C ALA A 32 -9.82 0.86 -0.80
N ALA A 33 -9.54 -0.44 -0.66
CA ALA A 33 -9.54 -1.37 -1.79
C ALA A 33 -10.93 -1.44 -2.45
N PHE A 34 -12.00 -1.52 -1.67
CA PHE A 34 -13.36 -1.56 -2.20
C PHE A 34 -13.72 -0.28 -2.99
N LEU A 35 -13.32 0.89 -2.50
CA LEU A 35 -13.53 2.17 -3.19
C LEU A 35 -12.74 2.29 -4.50
N ASN A 36 -11.58 1.64 -4.61
CA ASN A 36 -10.78 1.66 -5.84
C ASN A 36 -11.30 0.73 -6.95
N VAL A 37 -12.09 -0.29 -6.61
CA VAL A 37 -12.73 -1.19 -7.60
C VAL A 37 -13.62 -0.45 -8.60
N PRO A 38 -14.60 0.40 -8.22
CA PRO A 38 -15.43 1.13 -9.16
C PRO A 38 -14.63 2.13 -10.00
N VAL A 39 -13.58 2.74 -9.43
CA VAL A 39 -12.69 3.67 -10.15
C VAL A 39 -11.97 2.96 -11.29
N ILE A 40 -11.37 1.80 -11.01
CA ILE A 40 -10.72 0.97 -12.03
C ILE A 40 -11.74 0.47 -13.05
N TYR A 41 -12.93 0.05 -12.61
CA TYR A 41 -13.98 -0.43 -13.51
C TYR A 41 -14.40 0.64 -14.53
N VAL A 42 -14.65 1.87 -14.08
CA VAL A 42 -15.02 2.99 -14.95
C VAL A 42 -13.88 3.35 -15.90
N LEU A 43 -12.65 3.42 -15.39
CA LEU A 43 -11.46 3.74 -16.18
C LEU A 43 -11.14 2.70 -17.26
N LEU A 44 -11.34 1.42 -16.97
CA LEU A 44 -11.13 0.34 -17.95
C LEU A 44 -12.26 0.28 -18.98
N ARG A 45 -13.49 0.66 -18.61
CA ARG A 45 -14.65 0.62 -19.50
C ARG A 45 -14.66 1.75 -20.54
N SER A 46 -14.02 2.89 -20.26
CA SER A 46 -13.97 4.02 -21.19
C SER A 46 -12.65 4.06 -21.98
N PRO A 47 -12.61 3.60 -23.24
CA PRO A 47 -11.39 3.58 -24.05
C PRO A 47 -10.86 4.99 -24.36
N LYS A 48 -11.76 5.99 -24.48
CA LYS A 48 -11.39 7.41 -24.65
C LYS A 48 -10.63 7.93 -23.43
N LEU A 49 -11.14 7.65 -22.22
CA LEU A 49 -10.50 8.10 -20.98
C LEU A 49 -9.18 7.37 -20.71
N ARG A 50 -9.07 6.09 -21.12
CA ARG A 50 -7.86 5.28 -20.95
C ARG A 50 -6.68 5.77 -21.79
N ALA A 51 -6.92 6.38 -22.94
CA ALA A 51 -5.87 6.93 -23.80
C ALA A 51 -5.21 8.17 -23.15
N ASP A 52 -6.03 9.07 -22.61
CA ASP A 52 -5.58 10.34 -22.02
C ASP A 52 -5.13 10.20 -20.56
N SER A 53 -5.68 9.24 -19.80
CA SER A 53 -5.49 9.15 -18.34
C SER A 53 -4.70 7.92 -17.90
N LYS A 54 -3.67 7.51 -18.66
CA LYS A 54 -2.83 6.34 -18.33
C LYS A 54 -2.20 6.44 -16.93
N LEU A 55 -1.78 7.64 -16.53
CA LEU A 55 -1.27 7.90 -15.19
C LEU A 55 -2.32 7.64 -14.12
N LEU A 56 -3.58 8.02 -14.36
CA LEU A 56 -4.69 7.86 -13.41
C LEU A 56 -5.07 6.39 -13.22
N VAL A 57 -5.02 5.60 -14.31
CA VAL A 57 -5.17 4.13 -14.24
C VAL A 57 -4.03 3.51 -13.42
N SER A 58 -2.79 3.94 -13.66
CA SER A 58 -1.63 3.43 -12.91
C SER A 58 -1.67 3.79 -11.43
N LEU A 59 -2.23 4.95 -11.09
CA LEU A 59 -2.43 5.40 -9.71
C LEU A 59 -3.47 4.51 -9.01
N ALA A 60 -4.64 4.33 -9.61
CA ALA A 60 -5.71 3.51 -9.05
C ALA A 60 -5.28 2.04 -8.86
N LEU A 61 -4.48 1.49 -9.79
CA LEU A 61 -3.87 0.17 -9.64
C LEU A 61 -2.83 0.13 -8.51
N GLY A 62 -1.99 1.17 -8.42
CA GLY A 62 -1.03 1.32 -7.32
C GLY A 62 -1.71 1.37 -5.95
N ASP A 63 -2.80 2.13 -5.84
CA ASP A 63 -3.57 2.24 -4.61
C ASP A 63 -4.27 0.93 -4.25
N MET A 64 -4.81 0.18 -5.22
CA MET A 64 -5.32 -1.18 -4.98
C MET A 64 -4.26 -2.12 -4.41
N ILE A 65 -3.08 -2.15 -5.03
CA ILE A 65 -1.97 -3.00 -4.59
C ILE A 65 -1.53 -2.59 -3.19
N ASN A 66 -1.46 -1.29 -2.91
CA ASN A 66 -1.10 -0.77 -1.60
C ASN A 66 -2.13 -1.15 -0.52
N CYS A 67 -3.42 -0.97 -0.81
CA CYS A 67 -4.50 -1.33 0.11
C CYS A 67 -4.49 -2.84 0.41
N LEU A 68 -4.28 -3.66 -0.62
CA LEU A 68 -4.18 -5.11 -0.46
C LEU A 68 -2.94 -5.52 0.37
N ALA A 69 -1.81 -4.84 0.19
CA ALA A 69 -0.60 -5.04 0.99
C ALA A 69 -0.83 -4.67 2.47
N LEU A 70 -1.53 -3.57 2.75
CA LEU A 70 -1.90 -3.17 4.11
C LEU A 70 -2.85 -4.18 4.77
N CYS A 71 -3.85 -4.68 4.03
CA CYS A 71 -4.73 -5.74 4.52
C CYS A 71 -3.94 -7.01 4.87
N MET A 72 -3.08 -7.48 3.97
CA MET A 72 -2.31 -8.70 4.19
C MET A 72 -1.34 -8.56 5.37
N LEU A 73 -0.70 -7.40 5.51
CA LEU A 73 0.17 -7.10 6.64
C LEU A 73 -0.60 -7.00 7.97
N GLY A 74 -1.75 -6.31 7.97
CA GLY A 74 -2.62 -6.16 9.13
C GLY A 74 -3.11 -7.51 9.64
N TYR A 75 -3.58 -8.38 8.72
CA TYR A 75 -4.00 -9.74 9.06
C TYR A 75 -2.86 -10.58 9.64
N PHE A 76 -1.67 -10.56 9.00
CA PHE A 76 -0.52 -11.32 9.48
C PHE A 76 -0.07 -10.86 10.87
N ARG A 77 0.03 -9.55 11.10
CA ARG A 77 0.42 -9.00 12.41
C ARG A 77 -0.64 -9.26 13.47
N TYR A 78 -1.92 -9.14 13.13
CA TYR A 78 -3.02 -9.47 14.04
C TYR A 78 -2.95 -10.93 14.49
N ASN A 79 -2.76 -11.86 13.55
CA ASN A 79 -2.64 -13.28 13.86
C ASN A 79 -1.42 -13.54 14.76
N LEU A 80 -0.25 -13.02 14.38
CA LEU A 80 0.99 -13.17 15.15
C LEU A 80 0.83 -12.67 16.60
N TYR A 81 0.22 -11.50 16.78
CA TYR A 81 0.01 -10.91 18.10
C TYR A 81 -1.02 -11.69 18.91
N SER A 82 -2.11 -12.16 18.28
CA SER A 82 -3.13 -12.97 18.96
C SER A 82 -2.59 -14.31 19.46
N VAL A 83 -1.74 -14.98 18.68
CA VAL A 83 -1.08 -16.24 19.08
C VAL A 83 -0.06 -15.98 20.18
N SER A 84 0.71 -14.89 20.07
CA SER A 84 1.70 -14.51 21.08
C SER A 84 1.05 -14.14 22.42
N LEU A 85 -0.09 -13.47 22.41
CA LEU A 85 -0.87 -13.13 23.61
C LEU A 85 -1.48 -14.37 24.28
N LYS A 86 -1.89 -15.38 23.50
CA LYS A 86 -2.39 -16.65 24.05
C LYS A 86 -1.30 -17.52 24.65
N SER A 87 -0.13 -17.54 24.01
CA SER A 87 0.97 -18.43 24.36
C SER A 87 1.98 -17.80 25.32
N TYR A 88 1.88 -16.48 25.56
CA TYR A 88 2.87 -15.67 26.30
C TYR A 88 4.31 -15.77 25.76
N MET A 89 4.44 -16.18 24.50
CA MET A 89 5.70 -16.43 23.80
C MET A 89 5.73 -15.58 22.54
N VAL A 90 6.83 -14.86 22.32
CA VAL A 90 7.02 -14.04 21.12
C VAL A 90 7.99 -14.76 20.17
N PRO A 91 7.55 -15.11 18.95
CA PRO A 91 8.45 -15.65 17.94
C PRO A 91 9.35 -14.54 17.41
N VAL A 92 10.65 -14.63 17.71
CA VAL A 92 11.64 -13.68 17.21
C VAL A 92 12.16 -14.18 15.86
N GLU A 93 11.81 -13.45 14.81
CA GLU A 93 12.33 -13.70 13.46
C GLU A 93 13.56 -12.84 13.18
N THR A 94 14.52 -13.40 12.44
CA THR A 94 15.65 -12.62 11.95
C THR A 94 15.20 -11.57 10.90
N PRO A 95 15.89 -10.43 10.76
CA PRO A 95 15.53 -9.41 9.77
C PRO A 95 15.46 -9.95 8.34
N ARG A 96 16.33 -10.92 8.00
CA ARG A 96 16.35 -11.57 6.68
C ARG A 96 15.10 -12.42 6.42
N THR A 97 14.65 -13.19 7.41
CA THR A 97 13.42 -13.99 7.29
C THR A 97 12.19 -13.10 7.20
N CYS A 98 12.20 -11.96 7.89
CA CYS A 98 11.13 -10.96 7.78
C CYS A 98 11.09 -10.29 6.39
N ALA A 99 12.26 -9.89 5.87
CA ALA A 99 12.38 -9.25 4.55
C ALA A 99 12.06 -10.20 3.39
N ALA A 100 12.25 -11.52 3.57
CA ALA A 100 11.91 -12.52 2.55
C ALA A 100 10.40 -12.74 2.39
N ARG A 101 9.55 -12.24 3.30
CA ARG A 101 8.09 -12.44 3.22
C ARG A 101 7.49 -11.60 2.10
N THR A 102 6.60 -12.20 1.31
CA THR A 102 5.95 -11.58 0.16
C THR A 102 5.19 -10.28 0.48
N HIS A 103 4.60 -10.18 1.67
CA HIS A 103 3.90 -8.98 2.11
C HIS A 103 4.82 -7.74 2.29
N MET A 104 6.11 -7.94 2.60
CA MET A 104 7.07 -6.84 2.70
C MET A 104 7.35 -6.23 1.33
N TRP A 105 7.53 -7.09 0.32
CA TRP A 105 7.73 -6.67 -1.07
C TRP A 105 6.51 -5.97 -1.64
N LEU A 106 5.31 -6.53 -1.39
CA LEU A 106 4.07 -5.94 -1.87
C LEU A 106 3.84 -4.54 -1.25
N ARG A 107 4.18 -4.38 0.04
CA ARG A 107 4.14 -3.08 0.71
C ARG A 107 5.17 -2.11 0.16
N LEU A 108 6.38 -2.56 -0.15
CA LEU A 108 7.41 -1.70 -0.72
C LEU A 108 6.93 -1.11 -2.05
N VAL A 109 6.39 -1.95 -2.92
CA VAL A 109 5.83 -1.52 -4.21
C VAL A 109 4.62 -0.61 -3.99
N GLY A 110 3.67 -1.01 -3.14
CA GLY A 110 2.46 -0.25 -2.84
C GLY A 110 2.72 1.11 -2.20
N ASN A 111 3.82 1.28 -1.44
CA ASN A 111 4.16 2.56 -0.83
C ASN A 111 4.95 3.48 -1.76
N VAL A 112 5.74 2.94 -2.68
CA VAL A 112 6.60 3.75 -3.59
C VAL A 112 5.85 4.13 -4.87
N TRP A 113 4.96 3.26 -5.34
CA TRP A 113 4.28 3.46 -6.62
C TRP A 113 3.31 4.66 -6.63
N PRO A 114 2.32 4.77 -5.72
CA PRO A 114 1.40 5.90 -5.71
C PRO A 114 2.06 7.29 -5.61
N PRO A 115 3.06 7.53 -4.72
CA PRO A 115 3.72 8.82 -4.67
C PRO A 115 4.54 9.11 -5.92
N THR A 116 5.15 8.10 -6.55
CA THR A 116 5.89 8.26 -7.81
C THR A 116 4.95 8.73 -8.94
N VAL A 117 3.78 8.10 -9.07
CA VAL A 117 2.79 8.49 -10.09
C VAL A 117 2.21 9.87 -9.81
N THR A 118 1.94 10.19 -8.54
CA THR A 118 1.42 11.51 -8.14
C THR A 118 2.44 12.62 -8.42
N LEU A 119 3.72 12.34 -8.20
CA LEU A 119 4.81 13.26 -8.52
C LEU A 119 4.88 13.51 -10.04
N LEU A 120 4.80 12.46 -10.85
CA LEU A 120 4.77 12.61 -12.32
C LEU A 120 3.59 13.46 -12.80
N MET A 121 2.39 13.26 -12.25
CA MET A 121 1.24 14.12 -12.56
C MET A 121 1.48 15.60 -12.18
N GLY A 122 2.14 15.84 -11.05
CA GLY A 122 2.52 17.19 -10.64
C GLY A 122 3.54 17.83 -11.58
N VAL A 123 4.51 17.05 -12.05
CA VAL A 123 5.52 17.50 -13.03
C VAL A 123 4.87 17.85 -14.37
N GLU A 124 3.94 17.04 -14.88
CA GLU A 124 3.22 17.35 -16.13
C GLU A 124 2.46 18.67 -16.02
N ARG A 125 1.75 18.89 -14.90
CA ARG A 125 0.99 20.14 -14.68
C ARG A 125 1.90 21.36 -14.54
N THR A 126 3.02 21.24 -13.85
CA THR A 126 3.97 22.36 -13.69
C THR A 126 4.66 22.70 -15.00
N LEU A 127 5.04 21.71 -15.81
CA LEU A 127 5.58 21.93 -17.16
C LEU A 127 4.56 22.62 -18.08
N ALA A 128 3.30 22.22 -18.02
CA ALA A 128 2.23 22.86 -18.79
C ALA A 128 2.03 24.33 -18.40
N CYS A 129 2.14 24.66 -17.11
CA CYS A 129 2.04 26.05 -16.63
C CYS A 129 3.28 26.90 -16.98
N TRP A 130 4.48 26.33 -16.94
CA TRP A 130 5.72 27.08 -17.14
C TRP A 130 6.07 27.30 -18.62
N ALA A 131 5.71 26.37 -19.51
CA ALA A 131 6.04 26.47 -20.93
C ALA A 131 4.88 26.01 -21.84
N PRO A 132 3.77 26.77 -21.89
CA PRO A 132 2.56 26.36 -22.63
C PRO A 132 2.83 26.16 -24.13
N VAL A 133 3.74 26.93 -24.72
CA VAL A 133 4.09 26.85 -26.16
C VAL A 133 4.92 25.60 -26.48
N PHE A 134 5.84 25.19 -25.59
CA PHE A 134 6.60 23.94 -25.75
C PHE A 134 5.72 22.70 -25.54
N TYR A 135 4.78 22.78 -24.60
CA TYR A 135 3.84 21.70 -24.30
C TYR A 135 2.92 21.41 -25.51
N LEU A 136 2.36 22.45 -26.14
CA LEU A 136 1.56 22.30 -27.36
C LEU A 136 2.39 21.77 -28.55
N ALA A 137 3.65 22.19 -28.68
CA ALA A 137 4.49 21.80 -29.81
C ALA A 137 4.98 20.34 -29.75
N HIS A 138 5.26 19.80 -28.56
CA HIS A 138 5.84 18.45 -28.41
C HIS A 138 4.88 17.38 -27.85
N LEU A 139 3.86 17.75 -27.07
CA LEU A 139 2.96 16.79 -26.39
C LEU A 139 1.53 16.72 -26.97
N SER A 140 1.06 17.76 -27.68
CA SER A 140 -0.29 17.75 -28.30
C SER A 140 -0.42 16.83 -29.53
N LYS A 141 0.67 16.22 -30.01
CA LYS A 141 0.70 15.43 -31.25
C LYS A 141 0.49 13.92 -31.06
N LYS A 142 0.03 13.46 -29.90
CA LYS A 142 -0.15 12.03 -29.62
C LYS A 142 -1.58 11.65 -29.35
#